data_AF-A0AA39RG88-F1
#
_entry.id   AF-A0AA39RG88-F1
#
_cell.length_a   1.000
_cell.length_b   1.000
_cell.length_c   1.000
_cell.angle_alpha   90.00
_cell.angle_beta   90.00
_cell.angle_gamma   90.00
#
_symmetry.space_group_name_H-M   'P 1'
#
loop_
_entity.id
_entity.type
_entity.pdbx_description
1 polymer ?
#
loop_
_entity_poly.entity_id
_entity_poly.type
_entity_poly.pdbx_seq_one_letter_code
_entity_poly.pdbx_strand_id
1 'polypeptide(L)'
;MFGTSAIPPSTSDDSEPEVDNSEKKSNEGGLATSLLSEKVLAKQQGSWRDRARKGFAKKPFGDFCGDCYKTTSWVEAYSGNIFPVGHPSEWTIPEGVRSMVVYPPPFRAQAGRPKKKRYKSAGEHKNGNTRHCTICGKSGHNRQNCRNAQPCQIPVPSATSATSATTATSKRPRRPYRCRKCGEEGHNSQKCPLTPEVGGTT
;
A
#
# COMPACT_ATOMS: atom_id res chain seq x y z
N MET A 1 -21.71 46.95 32.21
CA MET A 1 -22.27 48.30 31.98
C MET A 1 -21.70 48.74 30.63
N PHE A 2 -22.39 48.89 29.49
CA PHE A 2 -23.80 49.10 29.08
C PHE A 2 -23.96 48.43 27.68
N GLY A 3 -25.01 47.66 27.32
CA GLY A 3 -26.29 48.08 26.70
C GLY A 3 -26.12 48.57 25.24
N THR A 4 -26.87 48.26 24.18
CA THR A 4 -28.21 47.69 23.91
C THR A 4 -28.37 47.36 22.39
N SER A 5 -29.41 46.59 22.03
CA SER A 5 -29.91 46.32 20.65
C SER A 5 -30.80 47.44 20.06
N ALA A 6 -30.98 47.45 18.72
CA ALA A 6 -32.22 47.69 17.91
C ALA A 6 -31.87 48.30 16.51
N ILE A 7 -32.08 47.62 15.38
CA ILE A 7 -33.25 47.58 14.44
C ILE A 7 -33.42 48.86 13.56
N PRO A 8 -33.69 48.74 12.23
CA PRO A 8 -33.55 49.81 11.23
C PRO A 8 -34.87 50.48 10.83
N PRO A 9 -34.85 51.50 9.95
CA PRO A 9 -36.04 51.92 9.21
C PRO A 9 -35.96 51.65 7.69
N SER A 10 -37.15 51.41 7.15
CA SER A 10 -37.56 51.20 5.76
C SER A 10 -38.46 52.35 5.30
N THR A 11 -38.30 52.88 4.08
CA THR A 11 -39.29 53.66 3.26
C THR A 11 -38.71 53.75 1.82
N SER A 12 -39.36 53.26 0.74
CA SER A 12 -40.41 53.91 -0.10
C SER A 12 -39.89 55.21 -0.77
N ASP A 13 -40.09 55.61 -2.03
CA ASP A 13 -41.04 55.37 -3.15
C ASP A 13 -40.32 55.74 -4.48
N ASP A 14 -40.58 55.06 -5.61
CA ASP A 14 -41.40 55.47 -6.77
C ASP A 14 -40.82 56.56 -7.71
N SER A 15 -40.67 56.22 -9.00
CA SER A 15 -40.88 57.12 -10.16
C SER A 15 -40.82 56.32 -11.47
N GLU A 16 -41.98 56.19 -12.13
CA GLU A 16 -42.11 55.92 -13.57
C GLU A 16 -41.65 57.13 -14.42
N PRO A 17 -41.52 56.98 -15.74
CA PRO A 17 -42.70 57.33 -16.56
C PRO A 17 -42.97 56.41 -17.77
N GLU A 18 -44.27 56.25 -18.05
CA GLU A 18 -44.84 55.78 -19.32
C GLU A 18 -44.54 56.72 -20.50
N VAL A 19 -44.40 56.14 -21.70
CA VAL A 19 -44.80 56.81 -22.96
C VAL A 19 -45.54 55.82 -23.86
N ASP A 20 -46.81 56.14 -24.09
CA ASP A 20 -47.72 55.62 -25.10
C ASP A 20 -47.30 56.11 -26.51
N ASN A 21 -47.44 55.26 -27.54
CA ASN A 21 -48.02 55.73 -28.80
C ASN A 21 -48.59 54.58 -29.62
N SER A 22 -49.82 54.81 -30.05
CA SER A 22 -50.73 53.92 -30.73
C SER A 22 -50.53 53.87 -32.26
N GLU A 23 -51.01 52.76 -32.83
CA GLU A 23 -51.71 52.66 -34.13
C GLU A 23 -50.91 52.53 -35.44
N LYS A 24 -50.98 51.32 -36.05
CA LYS A 24 -51.49 51.18 -37.43
C LYS A 24 -51.93 49.75 -37.76
N LYS A 25 -53.10 49.66 -38.38
CA LYS A 25 -53.83 48.44 -38.73
C LYS A 25 -53.80 48.20 -40.24
N SER A 26 -53.49 46.98 -40.65
CA SER A 26 -53.80 46.39 -41.97
C SER A 26 -53.55 44.88 -41.84
N ASN A 27 -54.57 44.08 -41.52
CA ASN A 27 -55.46 43.34 -42.44
C ASN A 27 -54.74 42.30 -43.34
N GLU A 28 -55.32 41.10 -43.33
CA GLU A 28 -55.12 39.96 -44.24
C GLU A 28 -53.71 39.33 -44.26
N GLY A 29 -53.52 38.03 -44.19
CA GLY A 29 -54.42 36.88 -44.23
C GLY A 29 -53.54 35.66 -44.53
N GLY A 30 -53.87 34.51 -43.93
CA GLY A 30 -53.42 33.23 -44.44
C GLY A 30 -52.23 32.57 -43.75
N LEU A 31 -52.53 31.32 -43.34
CA LEU A 31 -51.63 30.17 -43.30
C LEU A 31 -50.75 30.05 -42.05
N ALA A 32 -51.30 29.28 -41.11
CA ALA A 32 -50.60 28.64 -40.02
C ALA A 32 -49.42 27.81 -40.54
N THR A 33 -48.22 28.40 -40.55
CA THR A 33 -46.98 27.65 -40.52
C THR A 33 -46.51 27.58 -39.08
N SER A 34 -46.75 26.40 -38.49
CA SER A 34 -45.90 25.73 -37.51
C SER A 34 -44.59 26.46 -37.21
N LEU A 35 -44.56 27.30 -36.18
CA LEU A 35 -43.31 27.80 -35.62
C LEU A 35 -43.49 27.91 -34.11
N LEU A 36 -43.04 26.87 -33.40
CA LEU A 36 -42.56 27.00 -32.03
C LEU A 36 -41.74 28.30 -31.97
N SER A 37 -42.31 29.31 -31.32
CA SER A 37 -41.77 30.67 -31.32
C SER A 37 -40.29 30.64 -30.94
N GLU A 38 -39.46 31.45 -31.61
CA GLU A 38 -38.04 31.66 -31.26
C GLU A 38 -37.84 32.01 -29.76
N LYS A 39 -38.91 32.50 -29.12
CA LYS A 39 -39.02 32.79 -27.68
C LYS A 39 -39.01 31.54 -26.79
N VAL A 40 -39.28 30.35 -27.33
CA VAL A 40 -39.16 29.06 -26.63
C VAL A 40 -37.73 28.54 -26.67
N LEU A 41 -36.99 28.79 -27.77
CA LEU A 41 -35.59 28.40 -27.92
C LEU A 41 -34.62 29.32 -27.13
N ALA A 42 -34.92 30.62 -27.03
CA ALA A 42 -34.12 31.55 -26.23
C ALA A 42 -34.20 31.30 -24.70
N LYS A 43 -35.12 30.43 -24.27
CA LYS A 43 -35.42 30.11 -22.86
C LYS A 43 -35.02 28.71 -22.44
N GLN A 44 -34.27 27.98 -23.27
CA GLN A 44 -33.44 26.90 -22.73
C GLN A 44 -32.24 27.53 -22.06
N GLN A 45 -32.43 27.91 -20.79
CA GLN A 45 -31.32 28.16 -19.89
C GLN A 45 -30.32 27.03 -20.08
N GLY A 46 -29.08 27.40 -20.42
CA GLY A 46 -28.04 26.48 -20.84
C GLY A 46 -28.03 25.20 -20.01
N SER A 47 -27.75 24.09 -20.69
CA SER A 47 -27.77 22.74 -20.11
C SER A 47 -27.22 22.76 -18.70
N TRP A 48 -27.82 22.03 -17.77
CA TRP A 48 -27.26 21.86 -16.41
C TRP A 48 -25.77 21.46 -16.48
N ARG A 49 -25.36 20.78 -17.56
CA ARG A 49 -23.97 20.48 -17.93
C ARG A 49 -23.08 21.71 -18.19
N ASP A 50 -23.59 22.77 -18.81
CA ASP A 50 -22.86 24.02 -19.04
C ASP A 50 -22.69 24.84 -17.76
N ARG A 51 -23.70 24.81 -16.87
CA ARG A 51 -23.63 25.47 -15.56
C ARG A 51 -22.66 24.77 -14.61
N ALA A 52 -22.64 23.43 -14.62
CA ALA A 52 -21.68 22.64 -13.84
C ALA A 52 -20.22 22.83 -14.28
N ARG A 53 -19.97 23.13 -15.56
CA ARG A 53 -18.62 23.38 -16.10
C ARG A 53 -18.05 24.75 -15.72
N LYS A 54 -18.90 25.73 -15.38
CA LYS A 54 -18.47 27.12 -15.12
C LYS A 54 -18.06 27.40 -13.67
N GLY A 55 -18.28 26.45 -12.76
CA GLY A 55 -18.11 26.65 -11.31
C GLY A 55 -16.87 26.00 -10.67
N PHE A 56 -16.16 25.12 -11.37
CA PHE A 56 -14.95 24.49 -10.83
C PHE A 56 -13.75 24.87 -11.69
N ALA A 57 -13.28 26.10 -11.49
CA ALA A 57 -11.90 26.40 -11.83
C ALA A 57 -11.04 25.33 -11.15
N LYS A 58 -10.37 24.49 -11.96
CA LYS A 58 -9.48 23.45 -11.47
C LYS A 58 -8.32 24.16 -10.77
N LYS A 59 -8.45 24.41 -9.47
CA LYS A 59 -7.33 24.90 -8.67
C LYS A 59 -6.20 23.88 -8.82
N PRO A 60 -4.95 24.34 -9.04
CA PRO A 60 -3.82 23.42 -9.05
C PRO A 60 -3.79 22.66 -7.71
N PHE A 61 -3.35 21.41 -7.75
CA PHE A 61 -3.28 20.55 -6.56
C PHE A 61 -2.55 21.23 -5.37
N GLY A 62 -1.58 22.09 -5.66
CA GLY A 62 -0.82 22.86 -4.66
C GLY A 62 -1.66 23.80 -3.79
N ASP A 63 -2.82 24.26 -4.26
CA ASP A 63 -3.71 25.16 -3.48
C ASP A 63 -4.50 24.41 -2.40
N PHE A 64 -4.55 23.07 -2.48
CA PHE A 64 -5.14 22.22 -1.45
C PHE A 64 -4.12 21.78 -0.39
N CYS A 65 -2.85 22.16 -0.56
CA CYS A 65 -1.77 21.82 0.34
C CYS A 65 -1.54 22.97 1.34
N GLY A 66 -1.54 22.67 2.65
CA GLY A 66 -1.20 23.65 3.66
C GLY A 66 0.24 24.15 3.52
N ASP A 67 0.51 25.40 3.93
CA ASP A 67 1.82 26.04 3.74
C ASP A 67 2.97 25.24 4.37
N CYS A 68 2.75 24.60 5.52
CA CYS A 68 3.74 23.77 6.22
C CYS A 68 4.24 22.56 5.42
N TYR A 69 3.56 22.16 4.35
CA TYR A 69 3.96 21.05 3.48
C TYR A 69 4.63 21.51 2.18
N LYS A 70 4.81 22.83 1.98
CA LYS A 70 5.50 23.37 0.81
C LYS A 70 7.02 23.24 0.99
N THR A 71 7.73 23.01 -0.11
CA THR A 71 9.20 22.92 -0.13
C THR A 71 9.85 24.19 0.40
N THR A 72 9.25 25.35 0.18
CA THR A 72 9.71 26.64 0.71
C THR A 72 9.81 26.62 2.23
N SER A 73 8.77 26.13 2.91
CA SER A 73 8.74 26.05 4.37
C SER A 73 9.70 25.01 4.91
N TRP A 74 9.93 23.92 4.18
CA TRP A 74 10.95 22.94 4.53
C TRP A 74 12.37 23.52 4.40
N VAL A 75 12.66 24.21 3.28
CA VAL A 75 13.96 24.87 3.07
C VAL A 75 14.21 25.93 4.13
N GLU A 76 13.20 26.72 4.50
CA GLU A 76 13.29 27.72 5.56
C GLU A 76 13.50 27.08 6.94
N ALA A 77 12.80 25.98 7.25
CA ALA A 77 12.98 25.26 8.51
C ALA A 77 14.41 24.72 8.68
N TYR A 78 15.07 24.37 7.57
CA TYR A 78 16.42 23.82 7.55
C TYR A 78 17.46 24.78 6.97
N SER A 79 17.15 26.07 6.81
CA SER A 79 18.10 27.06 6.26
C SER A 79 19.19 27.43 7.28
N GLY A 80 18.94 27.18 8.56
CA GLY A 80 19.91 27.38 9.63
C GLY A 80 21.02 26.32 9.62
N ASN A 81 22.18 26.68 10.19
CA ASN A 81 23.28 25.74 10.38
C ASN A 81 22.89 24.66 11.42
N ILE A 82 22.90 23.40 10.99
CA ILE A 82 22.79 22.25 11.89
C ILE A 82 24.20 21.88 12.35
N PHE A 83 24.54 22.25 13.58
CA PHE A 83 25.83 21.87 14.16
C PHE A 83 25.80 20.40 14.60
N PRO A 84 26.90 19.65 14.40
CA PRO A 84 27.01 18.31 14.95
C PRO A 84 26.93 18.38 16.48
N VAL A 85 26.29 17.39 17.08
CA VAL A 85 26.31 17.25 18.53
C VAL A 85 27.72 16.86 18.96
N GLY A 86 28.32 17.64 19.86
CA GLY A 86 29.68 17.39 20.39
C GLY A 86 29.79 16.10 21.19
N HIS A 87 31.00 15.69 21.57
CA HIS A 87 31.22 14.46 22.33
C HIS A 87 30.54 14.57 23.73
N PRO A 88 29.88 13.52 24.24
CA PRO A 88 29.18 13.58 25.55
C PRO A 88 30.04 14.05 26.73
N SER A 89 31.37 13.84 26.67
CA SER A 89 32.32 14.31 27.69
C SER A 89 32.44 15.83 27.77
N GLU A 90 32.10 16.55 26.70
CA GLU A 90 32.14 18.02 26.65
C GLU A 90 30.84 18.63 27.20
N TRP A 91 29.81 17.82 27.45
CA TRP A 91 28.51 18.32 27.87
C TRP A 91 28.51 18.66 29.36
N THR A 92 28.20 19.91 29.68
CA THR A 92 27.94 20.34 31.06
C THR A 92 26.50 19.97 31.42
N ILE A 93 26.29 18.80 32.01
CA ILE A 93 24.97 18.32 32.43
C ILE A 93 24.71 18.76 33.88
N PRO A 94 23.64 19.53 34.18
CA PRO A 94 23.29 19.92 35.55
C PRO A 94 23.00 18.72 36.45
N GLU A 95 23.30 18.84 37.74
CA GLU A 95 23.19 17.73 38.69
C GLU A 95 21.77 17.15 38.76
N GLY A 96 20.73 17.99 38.75
CA GLY A 96 19.33 17.53 38.77
C GLY A 96 18.92 16.69 37.56
N VAL A 97 19.58 16.89 36.40
CA VAL A 97 19.36 16.05 35.20
C VAL A 97 20.19 14.77 35.28
N ARG A 98 21.42 14.84 35.79
CA ARG A 98 22.26 13.66 36.03
C ARG A 98 21.62 12.68 37.00
N SER A 99 20.94 13.19 38.02
CA SER A 99 20.23 12.39 39.02
C SER A 99 18.86 11.88 38.54
N MET A 100 18.37 12.33 37.38
CA MET A 100 17.05 11.93 36.88
C MET A 100 17.11 10.52 36.28
N VAL A 101 16.42 9.57 36.92
CA VAL A 101 16.25 8.22 36.38
C VAL A 101 14.96 8.18 35.54
N VAL A 102 15.11 8.06 34.22
CA VAL A 102 13.99 7.88 33.29
C VAL A 102 13.79 6.39 33.02
N TYR A 103 12.67 5.84 33.46
CA TYR A 103 12.29 4.46 33.15
C TYR A 103 11.58 4.40 31.79
N PRO A 104 11.76 3.30 31.02
CA PRO A 104 10.97 3.09 29.82
C PRO A 104 9.48 3.01 30.19
N PRO A 105 8.57 3.39 29.28
CA PRO A 105 7.15 3.15 29.47
C PRO A 105 6.88 1.68 29.82
N PRO A 106 5.93 1.39 30.72
CA PRO A 106 5.65 0.00 31.13
C PRO A 106 5.22 -0.82 29.91
N PHE A 107 6.07 -1.75 29.50
CA PHE A 107 5.79 -2.64 28.38
C PHE A 107 4.81 -3.74 28.80
N ARG A 108 3.75 -3.94 28.01
CA ARG A 108 2.89 -5.13 28.10
C ARG A 108 3.10 -5.99 26.87
N ALA A 109 3.58 -7.21 27.07
CA ALA A 109 3.69 -8.17 25.98
C ALA A 109 2.28 -8.51 25.45
N GLN A 110 2.03 -8.24 24.17
CA GLN A 110 0.80 -8.68 23.53
C GLN A 110 0.80 -10.20 23.37
N ALA A 111 -0.38 -10.81 23.36
CA ALA A 111 -0.52 -12.24 23.07
C ALA A 111 0.15 -12.54 21.72
N GLY A 112 1.14 -13.42 21.75
CA GLY A 112 1.87 -13.82 20.56
C GLY A 112 0.99 -14.56 19.56
N ARG A 113 1.58 -14.92 18.43
CA ARG A 113 0.89 -15.68 17.39
C ARG A 113 0.25 -16.95 17.96
N PRO A 114 -1.03 -17.25 17.63
CA PRO A 114 -1.66 -18.50 18.04
C PRO A 114 -0.84 -19.72 17.61
N LYS A 115 -0.79 -20.75 18.46
CA LYS A 115 -0.13 -22.01 18.15
C LYS A 115 -0.73 -22.62 16.88
N LYS A 116 0.10 -23.06 15.93
CA LYS A 116 -0.34 -23.67 14.65
C LYS A 116 -1.14 -24.98 14.86
N LYS A 117 -0.91 -25.68 15.97
CA LYS A 117 -1.68 -26.87 16.36
C LYS A 117 -2.59 -26.50 17.53
N ARG A 118 -3.90 -26.64 17.33
CA ARG A 118 -4.94 -26.49 18.36
C ARG A 118 -4.89 -27.69 19.31
N TYR A 119 -5.03 -27.46 20.62
CA TYR A 119 -5.29 -28.52 21.58
C TYR A 119 -6.73 -29.01 21.43
N LYS A 120 -6.91 -30.33 21.39
CA LYS A 120 -8.22 -30.96 21.29
C LYS A 120 -8.94 -30.93 22.63
N SER A 121 -10.25 -30.68 22.63
CA SER A 121 -11.07 -30.79 23.84
C SER A 121 -11.41 -32.24 24.16
N ALA A 122 -11.85 -32.49 25.40
CA ALA A 122 -12.36 -33.80 25.81
C ALA A 122 -13.60 -34.15 24.95
N GLY A 123 -13.45 -35.09 24.03
CA GLY A 123 -14.48 -35.49 23.06
C GLY A 123 -14.00 -35.55 21.61
N GLU A 124 -12.95 -34.83 21.24
CA GLU A 124 -12.45 -34.78 19.87
C GLU A 124 -11.49 -35.93 19.53
N HIS A 125 -12.01 -37.15 19.50
CA HIS A 125 -11.27 -38.33 19.04
C HIS A 125 -10.98 -38.23 17.52
N LYS A 126 -9.85 -38.80 17.06
CA LYS A 126 -9.58 -38.92 15.61
C LYS A 126 -10.45 -40.06 15.08
N ASN A 127 -11.70 -39.76 14.79
CA ASN A 127 -12.60 -40.72 14.16
C ASN A 127 -12.13 -40.89 12.71
N GLY A 128 -11.53 -42.04 12.37
CA GLY A 128 -11.36 -42.40 10.96
C GLY A 128 -9.94 -42.33 10.39
N ASN A 129 -8.89 -42.69 11.15
CA ASN A 129 -7.63 -43.09 10.50
C ASN A 129 -7.20 -44.49 10.90
N THR A 130 -8.14 -45.43 10.88
CA THR A 130 -7.80 -46.85 10.89
C THR A 130 -7.13 -47.15 9.55
N ARG A 131 -5.82 -47.40 9.57
CA ARG A 131 -5.09 -47.70 8.35
C ARG A 131 -5.55 -49.06 7.81
N HIS A 132 -6.08 -49.05 6.60
CA HIS A 132 -6.45 -50.26 5.88
C HIS A 132 -5.24 -50.76 5.06
N CYS A 133 -5.09 -52.07 4.98
CA CYS A 133 -4.09 -52.66 4.10
C CYS A 133 -4.44 -52.37 2.64
N THR A 134 -3.50 -51.85 1.86
CA THR A 134 -3.72 -51.52 0.44
C THR A 134 -3.83 -52.76 -0.45
N ILE A 135 -3.43 -53.94 0.03
CA ILE A 135 -3.55 -55.20 -0.72
C ILE A 135 -4.90 -55.87 -0.49
N CYS A 136 -5.40 -55.89 0.75
CA CYS A 136 -6.60 -56.66 1.09
C CYS A 136 -7.74 -55.84 1.72
N GLY A 137 -7.60 -54.53 1.88
CA GLY A 137 -8.61 -53.61 2.41
C GLY A 137 -8.93 -53.73 3.91
N LYS A 138 -8.44 -54.78 4.58
CA LYS A 138 -8.71 -55.03 6.00
C LYS A 138 -7.81 -54.15 6.89
N SER A 139 -8.37 -53.68 8.00
CA SER A 139 -7.63 -53.01 9.07
C SER A 139 -6.88 -54.01 9.96
N GLY A 140 -5.92 -53.52 10.76
CA GLY A 140 -5.18 -54.34 11.73
C GLY A 140 -3.82 -54.85 11.24
N HIS A 141 -3.45 -54.59 9.99
CA HIS A 141 -2.11 -54.86 9.47
C HIS A 141 -1.74 -53.90 8.33
N ASN A 142 -0.45 -53.81 8.00
CA ASN A 142 0.06 -53.00 6.90
C ASN A 142 0.32 -53.86 5.65
N ARG A 143 0.65 -53.23 4.51
CA ARG A 143 0.98 -53.92 3.25
C ARG A 143 2.07 -55.00 3.42
N GLN A 144 3.09 -54.73 4.23
CA GLN A 144 4.25 -55.60 4.42
C GLN A 144 3.90 -56.88 5.19
N ASN A 145 2.98 -56.80 6.14
CA ASN A 145 2.51 -57.93 6.94
C ASN A 145 1.16 -58.48 6.43
N CYS A 146 0.84 -58.25 5.15
CA CYS A 146 -0.38 -58.78 4.57
C CYS A 146 -0.19 -60.25 4.23
N ARG A 147 -1.04 -61.11 4.80
CA ARG A 147 -1.05 -62.55 4.52
C ARG A 147 -1.41 -62.89 3.07
N ASN A 148 -2.01 -61.92 2.36
CA ASN A 148 -2.31 -62.00 0.93
C ASN A 148 -1.29 -61.24 0.07
N ALA A 149 -0.14 -60.85 0.63
CA ALA A 149 0.94 -60.28 -0.15
C ALA A 149 1.48 -61.36 -1.10
N GLN A 150 1.15 -61.24 -2.38
CA GLN A 150 1.80 -62.02 -3.41
C GLN A 150 3.28 -61.63 -3.45
N PRO A 151 4.23 -62.56 -3.26
CA PRO A 151 5.62 -62.25 -3.47
C PRO A 151 5.82 -61.96 -4.96
N CYS A 152 6.08 -60.70 -5.30
CA CYS A 152 6.50 -60.34 -6.65
C CYS A 152 7.85 -61.03 -6.90
N GLN A 153 7.88 -62.02 -7.80
CA GLN A 153 9.13 -62.60 -8.29
C GLN A 153 9.84 -61.53 -9.12
N ILE A 154 10.77 -60.81 -8.49
CA ILE A 154 11.77 -60.02 -9.21
C ILE A 154 12.95 -60.97 -9.45
N PRO A 155 13.40 -61.19 -10.70
CA PRO A 155 14.69 -61.85 -10.92
C PRO A 155 15.77 -60.91 -10.39
N VAL A 156 16.39 -61.28 -9.27
CA VAL A 156 17.59 -60.60 -8.74
C VAL A 156 18.81 -61.09 -9.52
N PRO A 157 19.61 -60.21 -10.15
CA PRO A 157 20.97 -60.58 -10.50
C PRO A 157 21.85 -60.56 -9.24
N SER A 158 22.65 -61.62 -9.11
CA SER A 158 23.51 -61.97 -7.97
C SER A 158 24.54 -60.89 -7.59
N ALA A 159 24.85 -60.85 -6.30
CA ALA A 159 25.70 -59.91 -5.60
C ALA A 159 27.17 -59.87 -6.03
N THR A 160 27.77 -58.68 -5.95
CA THR A 160 29.15 -58.34 -5.51
C THR A 160 29.24 -56.80 -5.67
N SER A 161 29.61 -55.98 -4.68
CA SER A 161 30.83 -55.99 -3.89
C SER A 161 30.68 -55.15 -2.63
N ALA A 162 31.38 -55.56 -1.57
CA ALA A 162 31.56 -54.82 -0.34
C ALA A 162 32.39 -53.54 -0.57
N THR A 163 32.02 -52.43 0.08
CA THR A 163 32.95 -51.34 0.37
C THR A 163 32.55 -50.66 1.68
N SER A 164 33.57 -50.38 2.47
CA SER A 164 33.59 -50.17 3.92
C SER A 164 32.83 -48.92 4.40
N ALA A 165 32.14 -49.06 5.53
CA ALA A 165 31.51 -47.97 6.24
C ALA A 165 32.55 -47.06 6.92
N THR A 166 32.63 -45.81 6.49
CA THR A 166 33.27 -44.72 7.24
C THR A 166 32.18 -43.82 7.83
N THR A 167 32.20 -43.70 9.15
CA THR A 167 31.39 -42.76 9.92
C THR A 167 31.90 -41.34 9.71
N ALA A 168 31.20 -40.53 8.89
CA ALA A 168 31.50 -39.11 8.74
C ALA A 168 30.22 -38.27 8.85
N THR A 169 30.23 -37.37 9.83
CA THR A 169 29.23 -36.36 10.15
C THR A 169 28.86 -35.53 8.93
N SER A 170 27.58 -35.54 8.56
CA SER A 170 27.02 -34.78 7.44
C SER A 170 27.06 -33.27 7.70
N LYS A 171 28.11 -32.61 7.22
CA LYS A 171 28.05 -31.23 6.75
C LYS A 171 28.65 -31.20 5.35
N ARG A 172 27.80 -31.04 4.32
CA ARG A 172 28.26 -30.87 2.93
C ARG A 172 29.30 -29.74 2.89
N PRO A 173 30.52 -29.96 2.37
CA PRO A 173 31.48 -28.88 2.23
C PRO A 173 30.89 -27.80 1.32
N ARG A 174 30.96 -26.54 1.76
CA ARG A 174 30.52 -25.42 0.92
C ARG A 174 31.48 -25.33 -0.27
N ARG A 175 30.91 -25.33 -1.49
CA ARG A 175 31.69 -25.08 -2.71
C ARG A 175 32.34 -23.70 -2.60
N PRO A 176 33.66 -23.58 -2.88
CA PRO A 176 34.32 -22.28 -2.92
C PRO A 176 33.65 -21.35 -3.94
N TYR A 177 33.50 -20.09 -3.55
CA TYR A 177 32.92 -19.07 -4.42
C TYR A 177 33.98 -18.55 -5.39
N ARG A 178 33.67 -18.58 -6.69
CA ARG A 178 34.54 -18.14 -7.79
C ARG A 178 33.99 -16.87 -8.43
N CYS A 179 34.88 -15.95 -8.76
CA CYS A 179 34.55 -14.73 -9.49
C CYS A 179 33.96 -15.09 -10.87
N ARG A 180 32.78 -14.55 -11.22
CA ARG A 180 32.16 -14.80 -12.53
C ARG A 180 32.92 -14.21 -13.73
N LYS A 181 33.88 -13.30 -13.51
CA LYS A 181 34.66 -12.67 -14.59
C LYS A 181 35.97 -13.40 -14.89
N CYS A 182 36.76 -13.74 -13.87
CA CYS A 182 38.07 -14.39 -14.05
C CYS A 182 38.14 -15.85 -13.56
N GLY A 183 37.13 -16.35 -12.85
CA GLY A 183 37.10 -17.72 -12.34
C GLY A 183 37.95 -17.98 -11.09
N GLU A 184 38.69 -16.97 -10.61
CA GLU A 184 39.51 -17.07 -9.41
C GLU A 184 38.68 -16.97 -8.12
N GLU A 185 39.17 -17.61 -7.07
CA GLU A 185 38.56 -17.59 -5.74
C GLU A 185 39.09 -16.40 -4.93
N GLY A 186 38.29 -15.88 -3.99
CA GLY A 186 38.71 -14.81 -3.08
C GLY A 186 38.19 -13.40 -3.41
N HIS A 187 37.51 -13.20 -4.55
CA HIS A 187 36.88 -11.91 -4.86
C HIS A 187 35.56 -12.04 -5.65
N ASN A 188 34.76 -10.97 -5.67
CA ASN A 188 33.50 -10.85 -6.42
C ASN A 188 33.76 -10.14 -7.77
N SER A 189 32.90 -10.36 -8.77
CA SER A 189 32.98 -9.80 -10.13
C SER A 189 33.04 -8.27 -10.20
N GLN A 190 32.60 -7.57 -9.15
CA GLN A 190 32.71 -6.11 -9.05
C GLN A 190 34.10 -5.63 -8.65
N LYS A 191 34.87 -6.44 -7.92
CA LYS A 191 36.25 -6.14 -7.48
C LYS A 191 37.24 -7.05 -8.22
N CYS A 192 36.92 -7.40 -9.47
CA CYS A 192 37.79 -8.23 -10.28
C CYS A 192 38.87 -7.35 -10.90
N PRO A 193 40.17 -7.66 -10.72
CA PRO A 193 41.26 -6.86 -11.26
C PRO A 193 41.33 -6.86 -12.80
N LEU A 194 40.54 -7.70 -13.47
CA LEU A 194 40.42 -7.76 -14.93
C LEU A 194 39.30 -6.87 -15.51
N THR A 195 38.80 -5.87 -14.78
CA THR A 195 37.87 -4.92 -15.39
C THR A 195 38.58 -4.12 -16.48
N PRO A 196 38.11 -4.16 -17.75
CA PRO A 196 38.61 -3.23 -18.75
C PRO A 196 38.20 -1.82 -18.33
N GLU A 197 39.19 -0.95 -18.15
CA GLU A 197 39.03 0.49 -18.02
C GLU A 197 38.17 0.98 -19.19
N VAL A 198 36.91 1.34 -18.91
CA VAL A 198 36.05 1.98 -19.90
C VAL A 198 36.62 3.38 -20.11
N GLY A 199 37.27 3.56 -21.27
CA GLY A 199 37.86 4.83 -21.69
C GLY A 199 36.86 5.97 -21.56
N GLY A 200 37.25 6.98 -20.79
CA GLY A 200 36.54 8.25 -20.68
C GLY A 200 36.42 8.87 -22.07
N THR A 201 35.18 9.02 -22.51
CA THR A 201 34.84 9.85 -23.67
C THR A 201 34.95 11.32 -23.23
N THR A 202 35.45 12.10 -24.17
CA THR A 202 35.75 13.55 -24.24
C THR A 202 34.92 14.48 -23.35
#